data_AF-A0A0P7V736-F1
#
_entry.id   AF-A0A0P7V736-F1
#
_cell.length_a   1.000
_cell.length_b   1.000
_cell.length_c   1.000
_cell.angle_alpha   90.00
_cell.angle_beta   90.00
_cell.angle_gamma   90.00
#
_symmetry.space_group_name_H-M   'P 1'
#
loop_
_entity.id
_entity.type
_entity.pdbx_description
1 polymer ?
#
loop_
_entity_poly.entity_id
_entity_poly.type
_entity_poly.pdbx_seq_one_letter_code
_entity_poly.pdbx_strand_id
1 'polypeptide(L)'
;MMAAELQRPDTNSDSSSRLEVSIDGLTLSPDSEGEQEQVERLNPLVREEESALQSKARGNDGEDEPETENAKTMERKWGFSLQELYGLAVKFFKEKDGKAFHPTYEEKLRLVALHKQVTLGPYNPDACPEVGFFDVLGNDRRKEWASLGNMEKEDAMVEFVRLLNKCCKLFAPYITSHKIEREERERKRKEEEEQRRREEEEQERRRQEEERRRQEEEQRLRREEEERRQMEEERLRVEQQNFGLILLIVETLHISPQAALQKQQEEAIVSSSSEGGLCAARPSAMDSPALNGQPSAHAECLDRESEVEPAEELIENGPVDVAPVIAAPSMWTRPQIKDFKEKIRQDADSVITVGRGEVVTVRVPTHQEGSYLFWEFATDHYDIGFGVYFEWTDSANAAVSVHVSESSDDEEDESGDGPSEEEKAKKNASKPQVDEIVPVYRRDCHEEVYAGSHQYPGRGVYLLKFDNSYSLWRSKTVYYRVYYTR
;
A
#
# COMPACT_ATOMS: atom_id res chain seq x y z
N MET A 1 -25.68 -3.59 70.24
CA MET A 1 -24.36 -3.73 69.59
C MET A 1 -24.43 -2.95 68.28
N MET A 2 -23.43 -2.12 67.97
CA MET A 2 -23.29 -1.35 66.71
C MET A 2 -24.41 -0.31 66.47
N ALA A 3 -24.18 0.99 66.21
CA ALA A 3 -23.34 1.65 65.19
C ALA A 3 -23.92 1.43 63.76
N ALA A 4 -24.22 2.45 62.95
CA ALA A 4 -24.08 3.91 63.07
C ALA A 4 -25.31 4.63 62.42
N GLU A 5 -25.47 5.96 62.31
CA GLU A 5 -24.59 7.12 62.55
C GLU A 5 -25.43 8.32 63.13
N LEU A 6 -25.15 9.58 62.74
CA LEU A 6 -25.74 10.81 63.31
C LEU A 6 -26.10 11.88 62.27
N GLN A 7 -26.97 12.83 62.66
CA GLN A 7 -27.67 13.74 61.74
C GLN A 7 -27.85 15.17 62.32
N ARG A 8 -27.16 16.17 61.73
CA ARG A 8 -27.36 17.65 61.90
C ARG A 8 -27.00 18.21 63.32
N PRO A 9 -26.97 19.55 63.59
CA PRO A 9 -27.35 20.71 62.74
C PRO A 9 -26.38 21.93 62.67
N ASP A 10 -26.65 22.78 61.66
CA ASP A 10 -26.55 24.25 61.51
C ASP A 10 -25.73 25.14 62.49
N THR A 11 -24.87 26.05 61.98
CA THR A 11 -25.12 27.53 61.88
C THR A 11 -23.89 28.39 61.45
N ASN A 12 -24.18 29.50 60.77
CA ASN A 12 -23.46 30.80 60.62
C ASN A 12 -21.91 30.93 60.61
N SER A 13 -21.38 31.59 59.56
CA SER A 13 -20.69 32.90 59.69
C SER A 13 -20.70 33.68 58.36
N ASP A 14 -20.57 35.01 58.41
CA ASP A 14 -20.76 35.98 57.30
C ASP A 14 -19.43 36.61 56.81
N SER A 15 -19.49 37.48 55.79
CA SER A 15 -18.47 38.41 55.24
C SER A 15 -17.45 37.82 54.23
N SER A 16 -16.98 38.53 53.18
CA SER A 16 -17.46 39.76 52.51
C SER A 16 -16.72 40.00 51.17
N SER A 17 -17.28 40.88 50.30
CA SER A 17 -16.65 41.60 49.17
C SER A 17 -16.48 40.89 47.79
N ARG A 18 -16.64 41.54 46.60
CA ARG A 18 -17.24 42.85 46.23
C ARG A 18 -17.30 43.09 44.68
N LEU A 19 -18.50 43.37 44.13
CA LEU A 19 -18.84 43.95 42.78
C LEU A 19 -18.43 43.13 41.53
N GLU A 20 -19.17 43.00 40.40
CA GLU A 20 -20.15 43.84 39.63
C GLU A 20 -19.51 44.94 38.74
N VAL A 21 -20.01 45.31 37.54
CA VAL A 21 -21.40 45.27 37.00
C VAL A 21 -21.46 45.17 35.44
N SER A 22 -22.59 44.67 34.89
CA SER A 22 -23.26 45.09 33.62
C SER A 22 -22.65 44.83 32.22
N ILE A 23 -23.42 44.66 31.11
CA ILE A 23 -24.89 44.57 30.89
C ILE A 23 -25.26 43.77 29.61
N ASP A 24 -26.51 43.30 29.57
CA ASP A 24 -27.38 42.70 28.51
C ASP A 24 -27.12 43.06 27.02
N GLY A 25 -27.57 42.26 26.04
CA GLY A 25 -28.32 40.99 26.12
C GLY A 25 -28.76 40.44 24.75
N LEU A 26 -29.25 39.19 24.73
CA LEU A 26 -29.67 38.45 23.51
C LEU A 26 -31.19 38.25 23.43
N THR A 27 -31.74 38.28 22.21
CA THR A 27 -33.12 37.82 21.91
C THR A 27 -33.16 37.00 20.62
N LEU A 28 -34.15 36.12 20.49
CA LEU A 28 -34.38 35.19 19.38
C LEU A 28 -35.87 35.20 19.00
N SER A 29 -36.22 35.14 17.71
CA SER A 29 -37.39 34.41 17.13
C SER A 29 -37.51 34.63 15.60
N PRO A 30 -38.29 33.83 14.84
CA PRO A 30 -38.12 33.66 13.39
C PRO A 30 -39.36 33.99 12.52
N ASP A 31 -39.26 33.60 11.23
CA ASP A 31 -40.32 33.17 10.26
C ASP A 31 -40.68 34.02 9.02
N SER A 32 -41.01 33.25 7.96
CA SER A 32 -41.72 33.51 6.68
C SER A 32 -41.18 34.43 5.56
N GLU A 33 -40.96 33.78 4.40
CA GLU A 33 -41.54 34.04 3.06
C GLU A 33 -41.71 35.48 2.52
N GLY A 34 -41.25 35.76 1.27
CA GLY A 34 -41.67 36.97 0.55
C GLY A 34 -40.91 37.40 -0.72
N GLU A 35 -41.11 36.69 -1.84
CA GLU A 35 -41.06 37.21 -3.23
C GLU A 35 -39.80 38.00 -3.71
N GLN A 36 -39.96 38.81 -4.78
CA GLN A 36 -38.91 39.24 -5.71
C GLN A 36 -38.94 40.76 -5.93
N GLU A 37 -37.77 41.42 -6.03
CA GLU A 37 -37.31 42.14 -7.24
C GLU A 37 -35.98 42.90 -6.99
N GLN A 38 -35.48 43.57 -8.03
CA GLN A 38 -34.16 44.19 -8.11
C GLN A 38 -34.16 45.66 -7.63
N VAL A 39 -33.01 46.15 -7.12
CA VAL A 39 -32.19 47.25 -7.71
C VAL A 39 -31.21 47.81 -6.66
N GLU A 40 -29.91 47.83 -7.01
CA GLU A 40 -28.77 48.59 -6.44
C GLU A 40 -28.71 48.94 -4.93
N ARG A 41 -27.59 48.71 -4.22
CA ARG A 41 -26.36 49.54 -4.38
C ARG A 41 -25.10 49.00 -3.66
N LEU A 42 -23.95 49.51 -4.14
CA LEU A 42 -22.60 49.59 -3.53
C LEU A 42 -21.61 48.40 -3.67
N ASN A 43 -20.81 48.51 -4.73
CA ASN A 43 -19.37 48.19 -4.90
C ASN A 43 -18.82 46.75 -4.70
N PRO A 44 -18.30 46.12 -5.78
CA PRO A 44 -17.38 44.98 -5.70
C PRO A 44 -15.91 45.42 -5.54
N LEU A 45 -15.06 44.55 -4.98
CA LEU A 45 -13.62 44.81 -4.78
C LEU A 45 -12.73 43.63 -5.21
N VAL A 46 -13.16 42.86 -6.23
CA VAL A 46 -12.38 41.76 -6.84
C VAL A 46 -12.61 41.74 -8.36
N ARG A 47 -11.99 42.66 -9.12
CA ARG A 47 -11.91 42.54 -10.59
C ARG A 47 -10.80 43.34 -11.31
N GLU A 48 -9.67 43.59 -10.64
CA GLU A 48 -8.50 44.27 -11.25
C GLU A 48 -7.25 43.37 -11.24
N GLU A 49 -7.26 42.32 -12.07
CA GLU A 49 -6.02 41.60 -12.44
C GLU A 49 -6.09 40.98 -13.86
N GLU A 50 -7.28 40.66 -14.38
CA GLU A 50 -7.46 40.04 -15.71
C GLU A 50 -7.28 40.97 -16.93
N SER A 51 -7.22 42.31 -16.77
CA SER A 51 -7.23 43.27 -17.89
C SER A 51 -5.86 43.87 -18.25
N ALA A 52 -4.80 43.54 -17.51
CA ALA A 52 -3.49 44.21 -17.61
C ALA A 52 -2.59 43.75 -18.78
N LEU A 53 -3.03 42.80 -19.61
CA LEU A 53 -2.22 42.18 -20.68
C LEU A 53 -2.72 42.42 -22.12
N GLN A 54 -3.73 43.26 -22.35
CA GLN A 54 -4.25 43.58 -23.69
C GLN A 54 -4.22 45.08 -24.04
N SER A 55 -3.11 45.78 -23.73
CA SER A 55 -2.97 47.21 -24.07
C SER A 55 -1.53 47.68 -24.39
N LYS A 56 -0.68 46.80 -24.96
CA LYS A 56 0.68 47.18 -25.39
C LYS A 56 1.14 46.66 -26.77
N ALA A 57 0.20 46.45 -27.69
CA ALA A 57 0.49 46.08 -29.08
C ALA A 57 0.54 47.32 -30.00
N ARG A 58 1.72 47.96 -30.13
CA ARG A 58 2.04 48.86 -31.25
C ARG A 58 3.55 49.10 -31.37
N GLY A 59 4.15 48.63 -32.45
CA GLY A 59 5.48 49.06 -32.89
C GLY A 59 6.67 48.26 -32.37
N ASN A 60 6.74 46.97 -32.70
CA ASN A 60 8.01 46.35 -33.13
C ASN A 60 7.70 45.16 -34.05
N ASP A 61 7.93 45.32 -35.35
CA ASP A 61 7.78 44.23 -36.31
C ASP A 61 8.97 43.25 -36.15
N GLY A 62 8.70 42.14 -35.48
CA GLY A 62 9.59 40.98 -35.36
C GLY A 62 8.72 39.73 -35.45
N GLU A 63 9.21 38.71 -36.16
CA GLU A 63 8.44 37.51 -36.46
C GLU A 63 8.39 36.60 -35.22
N ASP A 64 7.21 36.50 -34.59
CA ASP A 64 6.96 35.57 -33.47
C ASP A 64 6.95 34.11 -34.00
N GLU A 65 8.15 33.55 -34.16
CA GLU A 65 8.36 32.09 -34.24
C GLU A 65 7.72 31.43 -33.00
N PRO A 66 6.93 30.35 -33.17
CA PRO A 66 6.33 29.65 -32.03
C PRO A 66 7.44 29.03 -31.17
N GLU A 67 7.59 29.48 -29.91
CA GLU A 67 8.53 28.86 -28.97
C GLU A 67 8.28 27.34 -28.89
N THR A 68 9.20 26.55 -29.47
CA THR A 68 9.11 25.09 -29.48
C THR A 68 9.14 24.58 -28.05
N GLU A 69 7.96 24.25 -27.49
CA GLU A 69 7.91 23.74 -26.13
C GLU A 69 8.74 22.46 -26.06
N ASN A 70 9.65 22.41 -25.10
CA ASN A 70 10.58 21.33 -24.83
C ASN A 70 10.62 21.07 -23.31
N ALA A 71 11.43 20.10 -22.85
CA ALA A 71 11.56 19.81 -21.42
C ALA A 71 11.75 21.08 -20.57
N LYS A 72 12.67 21.97 -20.95
CA LYS A 72 13.03 23.18 -20.18
C LYS A 72 11.98 24.29 -20.23
N THR A 73 11.09 24.33 -21.23
CA THR A 73 9.93 25.25 -21.19
C THR A 73 8.80 24.65 -20.35
N MET A 74 8.55 23.34 -20.45
CA MET A 74 7.56 22.63 -19.63
C MET A 74 7.87 22.76 -18.14
N GLU A 75 9.14 22.58 -17.73
CA GLU A 75 9.55 22.73 -16.33
C GLU A 75 9.28 24.13 -15.78
N ARG A 76 9.64 25.18 -16.54
CA ARG A 76 9.38 26.58 -16.16
C ARG A 76 7.89 26.92 -16.12
N LYS A 77 7.10 26.34 -17.01
CA LYS A 77 5.65 26.56 -17.16
C LYS A 77 4.83 25.87 -16.06
N TRP A 78 5.20 24.65 -15.68
CA TRP A 78 4.39 23.81 -14.79
C TRP A 78 4.98 23.63 -13.38
N GLY A 79 6.29 23.87 -13.19
CA GLY A 79 6.97 23.73 -11.89
C GLY A 79 7.31 22.29 -11.50
N PHE A 80 7.22 21.34 -12.43
CA PHE A 80 7.57 19.92 -12.28
C PHE A 80 8.59 19.55 -13.36
N SER A 81 9.49 18.61 -13.08
CA SER A 81 10.32 18.01 -14.12
C SER A 81 9.46 17.40 -15.24
N LEU A 82 9.96 17.32 -16.47
CA LEU A 82 9.18 16.76 -17.59
C LEU A 82 8.67 15.34 -17.26
N GLN A 83 9.47 14.53 -16.55
CA GLN A 83 9.12 13.17 -16.15
C GLN A 83 8.05 13.13 -15.05
N GLU A 84 8.10 14.00 -14.04
CA GLU A 84 7.01 14.14 -13.04
C GLU A 84 5.71 14.60 -13.70
N LEU A 85 5.79 15.63 -14.55
CA LEU A 85 4.66 16.23 -15.26
C LEU A 85 3.97 15.20 -16.17
N TYR A 86 4.77 14.40 -16.89
CA TYR A 86 4.29 13.27 -17.68
C TYR A 86 3.63 12.19 -16.82
N GLY A 87 4.21 11.87 -15.65
CA GLY A 87 3.60 10.93 -14.70
C GLY A 87 2.23 11.40 -14.21
N LEU A 88 2.10 12.68 -13.85
CA LEU A 88 0.83 13.31 -13.48
C LEU A 88 -0.17 13.35 -14.65
N ALA A 89 0.30 13.62 -15.88
CA ALA A 89 -0.51 13.58 -17.09
C ALA A 89 -1.07 12.18 -17.37
N VAL A 90 -0.22 11.15 -17.31
CA VAL A 90 -0.62 9.75 -17.50
C VAL A 90 -1.60 9.29 -16.41
N LYS A 91 -1.41 9.72 -15.15
CA LYS A 91 -2.36 9.48 -14.05
C LYS A 91 -3.70 10.15 -14.30
N PHE A 92 -3.70 11.45 -14.63
CA PHE A 92 -4.92 12.21 -14.93
C PHE A 92 -5.70 11.57 -16.08
N PHE A 93 -5.03 11.20 -17.17
CA PHE A 93 -5.69 10.55 -18.30
C PHE A 93 -6.35 9.23 -17.88
N LYS A 94 -5.62 8.34 -17.19
CA LYS A 94 -6.13 7.05 -16.69
C LYS A 94 -7.34 7.20 -15.77
N GLU A 95 -7.36 8.20 -14.90
CA GLU A 95 -8.46 8.44 -13.97
C GLU A 95 -9.70 9.10 -14.60
N LYS A 96 -9.50 10.03 -15.55
CA LYS A 96 -10.52 10.97 -16.03
C LYS A 96 -11.05 10.69 -17.44
N ASP A 97 -10.38 9.84 -18.23
CA ASP A 97 -10.85 9.35 -19.54
C ASP A 97 -12.21 8.64 -19.41
N GLY A 98 -13.21 9.14 -20.16
CA GLY A 98 -14.58 8.63 -20.08
C GLY A 98 -15.32 9.00 -18.79
N LYS A 99 -14.86 10.03 -18.06
CA LYS A 99 -15.51 10.54 -16.85
C LYS A 99 -15.62 12.06 -16.82
N ALA A 100 -14.47 12.76 -16.90
CA ALA A 100 -14.43 14.23 -16.87
C ALA A 100 -14.11 14.86 -18.23
N PHE A 101 -13.57 14.06 -19.17
CA PHE A 101 -13.45 14.44 -20.57
C PHE A 101 -13.48 13.21 -21.49
N HIS A 102 -13.77 13.47 -22.75
CA HIS A 102 -13.90 12.48 -23.82
C HIS A 102 -13.07 12.99 -25.01
N PRO A 103 -11.77 12.63 -25.10
CA PRO A 103 -10.98 12.96 -26.29
C PRO A 103 -11.57 12.24 -27.52
N THR A 104 -11.35 12.79 -28.71
CA THR A 104 -11.78 12.11 -29.95
C THR A 104 -11.07 10.76 -30.11
N TYR A 105 -11.58 9.89 -31.00
CA TYR A 105 -10.90 8.64 -31.32
C TYR A 105 -9.44 8.87 -31.76
N GLU A 106 -9.21 9.85 -32.63
CA GLU A 106 -7.90 10.26 -33.13
C GLU A 106 -6.99 10.81 -32.02
N GLU A 107 -7.50 11.72 -31.18
CA GLU A 107 -6.75 12.26 -30.04
C GLU A 107 -6.36 11.16 -29.04
N LYS A 108 -7.27 10.22 -28.79
CA LYS A 108 -7.05 9.05 -27.93
C LYS A 108 -6.01 8.11 -28.54
N LEU A 109 -6.06 7.87 -29.85
CA LEU A 109 -5.09 7.08 -30.60
C LEU A 109 -3.69 7.71 -30.54
N ARG A 110 -3.60 9.04 -30.70
CA ARG A 110 -2.35 9.80 -30.59
C ARG A 110 -1.77 9.79 -29.18
N LEU A 111 -2.59 10.00 -28.14
CA LEU A 111 -2.15 9.89 -26.74
C LEU A 111 -1.64 8.47 -26.41
N VAL A 112 -2.26 7.43 -26.97
CA VAL A 112 -1.80 6.04 -26.84
C VAL A 112 -0.47 5.81 -27.53
N ALA A 113 -0.34 6.24 -28.79
CA ALA A 113 0.90 6.12 -29.55
C ALA A 113 2.06 6.81 -28.83
N LEU A 114 1.84 8.03 -28.34
CA LEU A 114 2.81 8.78 -27.55
C LEU A 114 3.14 8.08 -26.20
N HIS A 115 2.17 7.43 -25.54
CA HIS A 115 2.46 6.61 -24.35
C HIS A 115 3.38 5.43 -24.70
N LYS A 116 3.10 4.70 -25.79
CA LYS A 116 3.94 3.58 -26.24
C LYS A 116 5.34 4.04 -26.65
N GLN A 117 5.48 5.19 -27.33
CA GLN A 117 6.77 5.78 -27.67
C GLN A 117 7.62 6.08 -26.43
N VAL A 118 7.02 6.57 -25.34
CA VAL A 118 7.74 6.87 -24.10
C VAL A 118 8.15 5.61 -23.33
N THR A 119 7.33 4.55 -23.37
CA THR A 119 7.59 3.30 -22.61
C THR A 119 8.45 2.29 -23.36
N LEU A 120 8.23 2.13 -24.67
CA LEU A 120 8.85 1.09 -25.53
C LEU A 120 9.77 1.66 -26.62
N GLY A 121 9.75 2.98 -26.86
CA GLY A 121 10.50 3.60 -27.95
C GLY A 121 9.80 3.52 -29.32
N PRO A 122 10.56 3.67 -30.42
CA PRO A 122 10.06 3.56 -31.79
C PRO A 122 9.33 2.24 -32.07
N TYR A 123 8.31 2.29 -32.94
CA TYR A 123 7.61 1.08 -33.39
C TYR A 123 8.57 0.12 -34.13
N ASN A 124 8.79 -1.06 -33.56
CA ASN A 124 9.46 -2.17 -34.24
C ASN A 124 8.40 -3.15 -34.79
N PRO A 125 8.35 -3.42 -36.11
CA PRO A 125 7.43 -4.40 -36.68
C PRO A 125 7.70 -5.83 -36.19
N ASP A 126 8.96 -6.20 -35.94
CA ASP A 126 9.34 -7.57 -35.60
C ASP A 126 8.94 -7.94 -34.16
N ALA A 127 8.82 -6.95 -33.28
CA ALA A 127 8.37 -7.09 -31.89
C ALA A 127 6.85 -6.86 -31.71
N CYS A 128 6.07 -6.93 -32.79
CA CYS A 128 4.62 -6.70 -32.76
C CYS A 128 3.90 -7.69 -33.69
N PRO A 129 3.25 -8.75 -33.17
CA PRO A 129 2.62 -9.79 -34.01
C PRO A 129 1.56 -9.21 -34.97
N GLU A 130 1.26 -9.95 -36.03
CA GLU A 130 0.29 -9.53 -37.03
C GLU A 130 -1.12 -9.39 -36.42
N VAL A 131 -1.52 -8.15 -36.16
CA VAL A 131 -2.92 -7.82 -35.88
C VAL A 131 -3.74 -8.22 -37.10
N GLY A 132 -4.54 -9.28 -36.93
CA GLY A 132 -5.33 -9.88 -37.99
C GLY A 132 -6.31 -8.89 -38.62
N PHE A 133 -6.62 -9.12 -39.91
CA PHE A 133 -7.38 -8.23 -40.81
C PHE A 133 -8.67 -7.62 -40.23
N PHE A 134 -9.31 -8.27 -39.24
CA PHE A 134 -10.54 -7.82 -38.62
C PHE A 134 -10.38 -6.93 -37.36
N ASP A 135 -9.21 -6.86 -36.69
CA ASP A 135 -8.98 -5.85 -35.62
C ASP A 135 -8.53 -4.52 -36.23
N VAL A 136 -9.51 -3.81 -36.82
CA VAL A 136 -9.35 -2.46 -37.36
C VAL A 136 -8.77 -1.51 -36.31
N LEU A 137 -9.19 -1.62 -35.05
CA LEU A 137 -8.70 -0.76 -33.96
C LEU A 137 -7.23 -1.02 -33.65
N GLY A 138 -6.77 -2.28 -33.72
CA GLY A 138 -5.36 -2.64 -33.56
C GLY A 138 -4.50 -2.22 -34.73
N ASN A 139 -5.05 -2.29 -35.94
CA ASN A 139 -4.37 -1.77 -37.12
C ASN A 139 -4.18 -0.25 -37.03
N ASP A 140 -5.20 0.49 -36.62
CA ASP A 140 -5.11 1.93 -36.31
C ASP A 140 -4.08 2.22 -35.21
N ARG A 141 -4.10 1.48 -34.08
CA ARG A 141 -3.12 1.63 -32.99
C ARG A 141 -1.68 1.45 -33.47
N ARG A 142 -1.40 0.41 -34.28
CA ARG A 142 -0.05 0.18 -34.86
C ARG A 142 0.33 1.29 -35.83
N LYS A 143 -0.57 1.67 -36.73
CA LYS A 143 -0.34 2.71 -37.74
C LYS A 143 -0.01 4.06 -37.11
N GLU A 144 -0.71 4.45 -36.05
CA GLU A 144 -0.49 5.72 -35.36
C GLU A 144 0.84 5.73 -34.59
N TRP A 145 1.22 4.62 -33.94
CA TRP A 145 2.53 4.49 -33.30
C TRP A 145 3.67 4.47 -34.32
N ALA A 146 3.52 3.73 -35.43
CA ALA A 146 4.47 3.77 -36.55
C ALA A 146 4.63 5.17 -37.16
N SER A 147 3.58 6.02 -37.11
CA SER A 147 3.66 7.42 -37.59
C SER A 147 4.58 8.31 -36.75
N LEU A 148 4.93 7.91 -35.52
CA LEU A 148 5.88 8.62 -34.67
C LEU A 148 7.34 8.35 -35.08
N GLY A 149 7.60 7.21 -35.73
CA GLY A 149 8.94 6.81 -36.14
C GLY A 149 9.96 6.91 -35.00
N ASN A 150 11.08 7.60 -35.27
CA ASN A 150 12.19 7.76 -34.34
C ASN A 150 12.03 8.99 -33.39
N MET A 151 10.80 9.39 -33.08
CA MET A 151 10.52 10.46 -32.09
C MET A 151 11.19 10.14 -30.74
N GLU A 152 11.94 11.10 -30.19
CA GLU A 152 12.63 10.91 -28.92
C GLU A 152 11.67 10.83 -27.73
N LYS A 153 12.15 10.22 -26.65
CA LYS A 153 11.36 9.99 -25.43
C LYS A 153 10.89 11.29 -24.77
N GLU A 154 11.72 12.33 -24.78
CA GLU A 154 11.35 13.64 -24.23
C GLU A 154 10.28 14.34 -25.09
N ASP A 155 10.45 14.36 -26.42
CA ASP A 155 9.45 14.92 -27.34
C ASP A 155 8.10 14.21 -27.21
N ALA A 156 8.10 12.88 -27.10
CA ALA A 156 6.89 12.11 -26.91
C ALA A 156 6.19 12.41 -25.56
N MET A 157 6.95 12.70 -24.49
CA MET A 157 6.37 13.20 -23.23
C MET A 157 5.78 14.60 -23.39
N VAL A 158 6.49 15.51 -24.07
CA VAL A 158 6.06 16.90 -24.31
C VAL A 158 4.77 16.93 -25.13
N GLU A 159 4.71 16.20 -26.24
CA GLU A 159 3.51 16.09 -27.08
C GLU A 159 2.34 15.49 -26.30
N PHE A 160 2.57 14.45 -25.49
CA PHE A 160 1.52 13.84 -24.68
C PHE A 160 0.91 14.84 -23.69
N VAL A 161 1.74 15.60 -22.98
CA VAL A 161 1.28 16.63 -22.03
C VAL A 161 0.56 17.77 -22.76
N ARG A 162 1.10 18.24 -23.89
CA ARG A 162 0.51 19.31 -24.70
C ARG A 162 -0.87 18.91 -25.25
N LEU A 163 -0.97 17.71 -25.81
CA LEU A 163 -2.23 17.17 -26.33
C LEU A 163 -3.26 16.93 -25.21
N LEU A 164 -2.85 16.35 -24.07
CA LEU A 164 -3.75 16.16 -22.92
C LEU A 164 -4.31 17.50 -22.41
N ASN A 165 -3.47 18.53 -22.32
CA ASN A 165 -3.88 19.87 -21.91
C ASN A 165 -4.86 20.52 -22.91
N LYS A 166 -4.69 20.24 -24.21
CA LYS A 166 -5.64 20.65 -25.26
C LYS A 166 -6.99 19.91 -25.14
N CYS A 167 -6.96 18.60 -24.92
CA CYS A 167 -8.16 17.76 -24.79
C CYS A 167 -8.95 18.03 -23.49
N CYS A 168 -8.30 18.46 -22.40
CA CYS A 168 -8.96 18.67 -21.12
C CYS A 168 -8.52 19.95 -20.39
N LYS A 169 -9.41 20.96 -20.37
CA LYS A 169 -9.23 22.22 -19.61
C LYS A 169 -9.06 22.03 -18.10
N LEU A 170 -9.47 20.88 -17.54
CA LEU A 170 -9.29 20.55 -16.12
C LEU A 170 -7.88 20.01 -15.80
N PHE A 171 -7.07 19.69 -16.80
CA PHE A 171 -5.69 19.23 -16.58
C PHE A 171 -4.81 20.33 -15.97
N ALA A 172 -4.92 21.57 -16.45
CA ALA A 172 -4.10 22.67 -15.92
C ALA A 172 -4.40 22.97 -14.43
N PRO A 173 -5.66 23.14 -13.97
CA PRO A 173 -5.99 23.24 -12.55
C PRO A 173 -5.52 22.04 -11.71
N TYR A 174 -5.56 20.82 -12.27
CA TYR A 174 -5.09 19.61 -11.59
C TYR A 174 -3.57 19.65 -11.31
N ILE A 175 -2.75 20.06 -12.29
CA ILE A 175 -1.31 20.25 -12.08
C ILE A 175 -1.02 21.39 -11.10
N THR A 176 -1.73 22.52 -11.20
CA THR A 176 -1.61 23.62 -10.23
C THR A 176 -1.95 23.18 -8.80
N SER A 177 -2.99 22.36 -8.62
CA SER A 177 -3.35 21.81 -7.30
C SER A 177 -2.26 20.92 -6.71
N HIS A 178 -1.66 20.03 -7.51
CA HIS A 178 -0.54 19.21 -7.05
C HIS A 178 0.74 20.02 -6.80
N LYS A 179 0.96 21.14 -7.50
CA LYS A 179 2.07 22.05 -7.23
C LYS A 179 1.93 22.67 -5.83
N ILE A 180 0.75 23.20 -5.51
CA ILE A 180 0.43 23.80 -4.21
C ILE A 180 0.57 22.75 -3.09
N GLU A 181 0.04 21.53 -3.29
CA GLU A 181 0.16 20.42 -2.34
C GLU A 181 1.63 20.08 -2.03
N ARG A 182 2.49 20.02 -3.06
CA ARG A 182 3.93 19.76 -2.90
C ARG A 182 4.64 20.88 -2.13
N GLU A 183 4.35 22.13 -2.47
CA GLU A 183 4.96 23.32 -1.85
C GLU A 183 4.53 23.48 -0.37
N GLU A 184 3.26 23.22 -0.05
CA GLU A 184 2.77 23.17 1.33
C GLU A 184 3.41 22.03 2.13
N ARG A 185 3.55 20.83 1.54
CA ARG A 185 4.19 19.69 2.19
C ARG A 185 5.67 19.93 2.46
N GLU A 186 6.37 20.64 1.57
CA GLU A 186 7.77 21.03 1.80
C GLU A 186 7.91 22.12 2.86
N ARG A 187 7.01 23.12 2.87
CA ARG A 187 6.92 24.13 3.94
C ARG A 187 6.75 23.45 5.30
N LYS A 188 5.74 22.59 5.43
CA LYS A 188 5.44 21.87 6.67
C LYS A 188 6.63 21.04 7.16
N ARG A 189 7.36 20.35 6.26
CA ARG A 189 8.58 19.63 6.64
C ARG A 189 9.65 20.55 7.24
N LYS A 190 9.87 21.73 6.66
CA LYS A 190 10.84 22.72 7.17
C LYS A 190 10.40 23.30 8.52
N GLU A 191 9.11 23.54 8.70
CA GLU A 191 8.53 24.00 9.97
C GLU A 191 8.67 22.93 11.08
N GLU A 192 8.41 21.65 10.77
CA GLU A 192 8.63 20.53 11.69
C GLU A 192 10.12 20.30 12.03
N GLU A 193 11.02 20.48 11.04
CA GLU A 193 12.47 20.37 11.23
C GLU A 193 13.03 21.52 12.07
N GLU A 194 12.60 22.76 11.84
CA GLU A 194 13.01 23.90 12.68
C GLU A 194 12.43 23.79 14.09
N GLN A 195 11.17 23.37 14.24
CA GLN A 195 10.56 23.17 15.55
C GLN A 195 11.31 22.10 16.36
N ARG A 196 11.68 20.98 15.75
CA ARG A 196 12.55 19.96 16.40
C ARG A 196 13.88 20.53 16.84
N ARG A 197 14.57 21.29 15.99
CA ARG A 197 15.86 21.90 16.37
C ARG A 197 15.70 22.87 17.55
N ARG A 198 14.62 23.67 17.57
CA ARG A 198 14.31 24.57 18.70
C ARG A 198 14.01 23.79 20.00
N GLU A 199 13.27 22.68 19.92
CA GLU A 199 12.99 21.81 21.07
C GLU A 199 14.25 21.11 21.60
N GLU A 200 15.16 20.70 20.71
CA GLU A 200 16.47 20.14 21.06
C GLU A 200 17.39 21.20 21.71
N GLU A 201 17.48 22.40 21.12
CA GLU A 201 18.19 23.56 21.69
C GLU A 201 17.64 23.96 23.07
N GLU A 202 16.32 23.90 23.29
CA GLU A 202 15.71 24.19 24.59
C GLU A 202 15.95 23.07 25.61
N GLN A 203 15.86 21.79 25.20
CA GLN A 203 16.19 20.67 26.07
C GLN A 203 17.66 20.68 26.50
N GLU A 204 18.59 21.03 25.62
CA GLU A 204 20.00 21.15 26.00
C GLU A 204 20.21 22.27 27.02
N ARG A 205 19.63 23.46 26.79
CA ARG A 205 19.67 24.58 27.75
C ARG A 205 19.12 24.19 29.12
N ARG A 206 17.99 23.48 29.16
CA ARG A 206 17.38 22.96 30.41
C ARG A 206 18.32 21.98 31.13
N ARG A 207 19.00 21.08 30.41
CA ARG A 207 19.99 20.16 30.99
C ARG A 207 21.21 20.89 31.54
N GLN A 208 21.76 21.85 30.79
CA GLN A 208 22.90 22.66 31.24
C GLN A 208 22.54 23.51 32.48
N GLU A 209 21.32 24.05 32.56
CA GLU A 209 20.85 24.76 33.75
C GLU A 209 20.61 23.85 34.95
N GLU A 210 20.03 22.66 34.75
CA GLU A 210 19.87 21.69 35.83
C GLU A 210 21.23 21.19 36.35
N GLU A 211 22.19 20.92 35.46
CA GLU A 211 23.55 20.53 35.85
C GLU A 211 24.26 21.65 36.62
N ARG A 212 24.20 22.91 36.14
CA ARG A 212 24.76 24.07 36.85
C ARG A 212 24.14 24.19 38.25
N ARG A 213 22.82 24.06 38.37
CA ARG A 213 22.11 24.10 39.65
C ARG A 213 22.53 22.98 40.60
N ARG A 214 22.71 21.75 40.09
CA ARG A 214 23.24 20.62 40.88
C ARG A 214 24.67 20.90 41.37
N GLN A 215 25.53 21.47 40.53
CA GLN A 215 26.90 21.85 40.90
C GLN A 215 26.93 22.98 41.96
N GLU A 216 26.04 23.98 41.83
CA GLU A 216 25.87 25.06 42.82
C GLU A 216 25.38 24.51 44.17
N GLU A 217 24.42 23.58 44.16
CA GLU A 217 23.88 22.92 45.35
C GLU A 217 24.92 22.00 46.02
N GLU A 218 25.69 21.23 45.25
CA GLU A 218 26.78 20.41 45.78
C GLU A 218 27.91 21.26 46.39
N GLN A 219 28.31 22.35 45.73
CA GLN A 219 29.28 23.30 46.30
C GLN A 219 28.78 23.92 47.61
N ARG A 220 27.48 24.21 47.71
CA ARG A 220 26.88 24.73 48.94
C ARG A 220 26.91 23.69 50.05
N LEU A 221 26.48 22.45 49.78
CA LEU A 221 26.49 21.36 50.76
C LEU A 221 27.91 21.04 51.26
N ARG A 222 28.92 21.09 50.39
CA ARG A 222 30.33 20.94 50.78
C ARG A 222 30.78 22.04 51.76
N ARG A 223 30.42 23.30 51.52
CA ARG A 223 30.73 24.42 52.44
C ARG A 223 30.00 24.27 53.78
N GLU A 224 28.71 23.94 53.77
CA GLU A 224 27.93 23.69 54.99
C GLU A 224 28.48 22.49 55.79
N GLU A 225 29.06 21.48 55.13
CA GLU A 225 29.78 20.40 55.81
C GLU A 225 31.15 20.84 56.36
N GLU A 226 31.94 21.60 55.61
CA GLU A 226 33.22 22.14 56.06
C GLU A 226 33.06 23.07 57.28
N GLU A 227 32.05 23.94 57.27
CA GLU A 227 31.67 24.78 58.42
C GLU A 227 31.20 23.93 59.62
N ARG A 228 30.41 22.87 59.39
CA ARG A 228 29.99 21.94 60.45
C ARG A 228 31.19 21.21 61.09
N ARG A 229 32.15 20.75 60.27
CA ARG A 229 33.38 20.11 60.77
C ARG A 229 34.22 21.08 61.58
N GLN A 230 34.38 22.33 61.15
CA GLN A 230 35.10 23.36 61.90
C GLN A 230 34.43 23.66 63.26
N MET A 231 33.09 23.77 63.29
CA MET A 231 32.34 23.93 64.55
C MET A 231 32.46 22.72 65.48
N GLU A 232 32.54 21.50 64.94
CA GLU A 232 32.74 20.28 65.72
C GLU A 232 34.18 20.16 66.28
N GLU A 233 35.19 20.51 65.48
CA GLU A 233 36.59 20.61 65.94
C GLU A 233 36.77 21.69 67.02
N GLU A 234 36.15 22.86 66.86
CA GLU A 234 36.18 23.92 67.87
C GLU A 234 35.46 23.48 69.15
N ARG A 235 34.29 22.84 69.05
CA ARG A 235 33.58 22.26 70.19
C ARG A 235 34.45 21.24 70.94
N LEU A 236 35.08 20.30 70.24
CA LEU A 236 36.00 19.32 70.83
C LEU A 236 37.22 19.97 71.50
N ARG A 237 37.74 21.06 70.93
CA ARG A 237 38.86 21.83 71.50
C ARG A 237 38.45 22.57 72.79
N VAL A 238 37.26 23.15 72.83
CA VAL A 238 36.69 23.77 74.05
C VAL A 238 36.39 22.70 75.11
N GLU A 239 35.88 21.53 74.70
CA GLU A 239 35.61 20.40 75.59
C GLU A 239 36.90 19.84 76.24
N GLN A 240 38.00 19.72 75.47
CA GLN A 240 39.32 19.38 76.03
C GLN A 240 39.85 20.44 77.01
N GLN A 241 39.70 21.73 76.71
CA GLN A 241 40.10 22.80 77.64
C GLN A 241 39.29 22.75 78.94
N ASN A 242 37.98 22.52 78.84
CA ASN A 242 37.10 22.37 80.00
C ASN A 242 37.46 21.13 80.84
N PHE A 243 37.74 19.98 80.20
CA PHE A 243 38.20 18.78 80.92
C PHE A 243 39.54 18.99 81.62
N GLY A 244 40.49 19.66 80.96
CA GLY A 244 41.77 20.06 81.57
C GLY A 244 41.58 20.98 82.78
N LEU A 245 40.67 21.95 82.71
CA LEU A 245 40.31 22.83 83.82
C LEU A 245 39.69 22.04 84.99
N ILE A 246 38.77 21.12 84.70
CA ILE A 246 38.12 20.26 85.70
C ILE A 246 39.15 19.39 86.43
N LEU A 247 40.10 18.79 85.70
CA LEU A 247 41.17 17.98 86.31
C LEU A 247 42.02 18.82 87.27
N LEU A 248 42.40 20.03 86.88
CA LEU A 248 43.16 20.99 87.69
C LEU A 248 42.39 21.41 88.95
N ILE A 249 41.07 21.57 88.86
CA ILE A 249 40.18 21.85 90.00
C ILE A 249 40.10 20.64 90.95
N VAL A 250 39.95 19.41 90.41
CA VAL A 250 39.90 18.18 91.22
C VAL A 250 41.21 17.93 91.97
N GLU A 251 42.36 18.16 91.31
CA GLU A 251 43.69 18.08 91.92
C GLU A 251 43.88 19.14 93.02
N THR A 252 43.49 20.40 92.74
CA THR A 252 43.57 21.49 93.73
C THR A 252 42.69 21.23 94.96
N LEU A 253 41.48 20.69 94.77
CA LEU A 253 40.48 20.48 95.83
C LEU A 253 40.49 19.07 96.46
N HIS A 254 41.35 18.16 96.00
CA HIS A 254 41.50 16.78 96.52
C HIS A 254 40.18 15.98 96.55
N ILE A 255 39.36 16.10 95.50
CA ILE A 255 38.05 15.43 95.43
C ILE A 255 38.20 13.97 94.98
N SER A 256 37.70 13.03 95.77
CA SER A 256 37.78 11.58 95.49
C SER A 256 36.95 11.18 94.25
N PRO A 257 37.47 10.31 93.35
CA PRO A 257 36.81 9.95 92.09
C PRO A 257 35.55 9.08 92.23
N GLN A 258 35.14 8.71 93.44
CA GLN A 258 34.02 7.78 93.70
C GLN A 258 32.66 8.28 93.18
N ALA A 259 32.48 9.59 92.95
CA ALA A 259 31.23 10.18 92.46
C ALA A 259 30.95 9.90 90.96
N ALA A 260 31.95 9.65 90.13
CA ALA A 260 31.76 9.48 88.68
C ALA A 260 31.08 8.15 88.31
N LEU A 261 31.40 7.08 89.05
CA LEU A 261 30.87 5.73 88.81
C LEU A 261 29.35 5.61 88.99
N GLN A 262 28.70 6.54 89.69
CA GLN A 262 27.28 6.46 89.96
C GLN A 262 26.41 6.96 88.79
N LYS A 263 26.93 7.87 87.94
CA LYS A 263 26.19 8.36 86.75
C LYS A 263 26.20 7.39 85.57
N GLN A 264 27.22 6.55 85.44
CA GLN A 264 27.35 5.61 84.32
C GLN A 264 26.36 4.43 84.41
N GLN A 265 25.54 4.36 85.47
CA GLN A 265 24.57 3.30 85.71
C GLN A 265 23.12 3.70 85.37
N GLU A 266 22.86 4.97 85.03
CA GLU A 266 21.50 5.51 84.86
C GLU A 266 21.04 5.57 83.39
N GLU A 267 21.96 5.74 82.43
CA GLU A 267 21.64 5.79 80.99
C GLU A 267 21.47 4.40 80.33
N ALA A 268 21.63 3.31 81.08
CA ALA A 268 21.64 1.94 80.56
C ALA A 268 20.26 1.24 80.48
N ILE A 269 19.14 1.94 80.75
CA ILE A 269 17.82 1.30 80.99
C ILE A 269 16.67 1.86 80.12
N VAL A 270 16.92 2.20 78.85
CA VAL A 270 15.86 2.20 77.79
C VAL A 270 16.43 1.73 76.44
N SER A 271 16.77 0.45 76.31
CA SER A 271 16.87 -0.26 75.01
C SER A 271 16.95 -1.78 75.15
N SER A 272 15.81 -2.40 75.44
CA SER A 272 15.44 -3.73 74.93
C SER A 272 14.24 -3.53 73.99
N SER A 273 14.06 -4.28 72.90
CA SER A 273 14.34 -5.71 72.75
C SER A 273 14.93 -6.10 71.38
N SER A 274 15.50 -7.31 71.32
CA SER A 274 16.05 -7.93 70.11
C SER A 274 15.40 -9.30 69.84
N GLU A 275 14.98 -9.54 68.59
CA GLU A 275 14.88 -10.86 67.95
C GLU A 275 15.44 -10.66 66.51
N GLY A 276 16.11 -11.61 65.84
CA GLY A 276 16.01 -13.08 65.86
C GLY A 276 15.29 -13.49 64.56
N GLY A 277 15.98 -13.94 63.50
CA GLY A 277 16.48 -15.32 63.32
C GLY A 277 15.43 -16.18 62.58
N LEU A 278 15.72 -17.14 61.68
CA LEU A 278 16.97 -17.72 61.17
C LEU A 278 16.75 -18.31 59.75
N CYS A 279 17.66 -19.16 59.24
CA CYS A 279 17.86 -19.52 57.82
C CYS A 279 17.15 -20.80 57.30
N ALA A 280 17.52 -21.22 56.06
CA ALA A 280 17.39 -22.54 55.41
C ALA A 280 16.10 -22.84 54.59
N ALA A 281 16.11 -23.58 53.46
CA ALA A 281 17.18 -24.10 52.59
C ALA A 281 16.68 -24.49 51.16
N ARG A 282 17.58 -24.97 50.28
CA ARG A 282 17.38 -25.58 48.94
C ARG A 282 17.92 -27.03 48.94
N PRO A 283 17.76 -27.87 47.88
CA PRO A 283 16.73 -27.98 46.82
C PRO A 283 16.21 -29.45 46.66
N SER A 284 15.42 -29.77 45.62
CA SER A 284 15.43 -31.11 44.96
C SER A 284 14.78 -31.11 43.56
N ALA A 285 14.80 -32.26 42.85
CA ALA A 285 14.47 -32.41 41.42
C ALA A 285 13.35 -33.45 41.12
N MET A 286 13.22 -33.85 39.85
CA MET A 286 12.09 -34.58 39.22
C MET A 286 11.96 -36.09 39.51
N ASP A 287 10.70 -36.55 39.53
CA ASP A 287 10.12 -37.83 39.01
C ASP A 287 8.57 -37.61 38.89
N SER A 288 7.65 -38.38 38.29
CA SER A 288 7.64 -39.72 37.63
C SER A 288 6.73 -39.70 36.37
N PRO A 289 6.69 -40.74 35.50
CA PRO A 289 6.05 -40.66 34.17
C PRO A 289 4.77 -41.50 33.96
N ALA A 290 4.23 -41.40 32.72
CA ALA A 290 3.42 -42.37 31.97
C ALA A 290 1.91 -42.56 32.26
N LEU A 291 1.10 -42.52 31.19
CA LEU A 291 0.19 -43.62 30.81
C LEU A 291 -0.33 -43.51 29.35
N ASN A 292 -1.00 -44.57 28.88
CA ASN A 292 -1.48 -44.86 27.52
C ASN A 292 -2.44 -43.80 26.91
N GLY A 293 -2.70 -43.79 25.59
CA GLY A 293 -2.11 -44.59 24.50
C GLY A 293 -3.12 -45.21 23.50
N GLN A 294 -2.60 -45.53 22.31
CA GLN A 294 -3.21 -46.26 21.16
C GLN A 294 -4.36 -45.62 20.32
N PRO A 295 -4.46 -46.00 19.02
CA PRO A 295 -5.47 -45.49 18.09
C PRO A 295 -6.57 -46.52 17.74
N SER A 296 -7.57 -46.05 16.98
CA SER A 296 -8.29 -46.83 15.96
C SER A 296 -8.52 -45.87 14.77
N ALA A 297 -8.14 -46.15 13.52
CA ALA A 297 -7.76 -47.41 12.86
C ALA A 297 -8.90 -48.44 12.70
N HIS A 298 -10.07 -47.96 12.29
CA HIS A 298 -10.98 -48.79 11.49
C HIS A 298 -10.53 -48.72 10.02
N ALA A 299 -9.74 -49.71 9.61
CA ALA A 299 -9.74 -50.22 8.25
C ALA A 299 -10.79 -51.34 8.13
N GLU A 300 -11.02 -51.82 6.90
CA GLU A 300 -12.06 -52.81 6.55
C GLU A 300 -13.50 -52.26 6.77
N CYS A 301 -14.53 -52.62 6.00
CA CYS A 301 -14.69 -53.53 4.86
C CYS A 301 -15.92 -52.99 4.07
N LEU A 302 -16.13 -53.17 2.76
CA LEU A 302 -15.90 -54.31 1.87
C LEU A 302 -15.71 -53.83 0.43
N ASP A 303 -14.98 -54.61 -0.36
CA ASP A 303 -15.04 -54.54 -1.82
C ASP A 303 -16.43 -54.93 -2.35
N ARG A 304 -16.79 -54.37 -3.51
CA ARG A 304 -17.73 -55.05 -4.41
C ARG A 304 -17.45 -54.75 -5.87
N GLU A 305 -16.32 -55.28 -6.32
CA GLU A 305 -16.07 -55.52 -7.73
C GLU A 305 -17.23 -56.34 -8.35
N SER A 306 -17.53 -56.08 -9.61
CA SER A 306 -18.36 -56.93 -10.44
C SER A 306 -17.73 -57.00 -11.83
N GLU A 307 -17.16 -58.14 -12.16
CA GLU A 307 -16.38 -58.34 -13.38
C GLU A 307 -17.24 -58.27 -14.66
N VAL A 308 -16.63 -57.67 -15.70
CA VAL A 308 -16.46 -58.20 -17.07
C VAL A 308 -17.63 -58.96 -17.72
N GLU A 309 -18.04 -58.49 -18.91
CA GLU A 309 -18.03 -59.33 -20.13
C GLU A 309 -17.68 -58.44 -21.36
N PRO A 310 -16.82 -58.89 -22.30
CA PRO A 310 -16.37 -58.09 -23.45
C PRO A 310 -17.21 -58.34 -24.73
N ALA A 311 -17.12 -57.43 -25.71
CA ALA A 311 -17.75 -57.59 -27.02
C ALA A 311 -16.86 -57.10 -28.18
N GLU A 312 -16.11 -58.05 -28.74
CA GLU A 312 -15.59 -58.12 -30.12
C GLU A 312 -14.91 -56.88 -30.76
N GLU A 313 -13.58 -56.93 -30.82
CA GLU A 313 -12.77 -56.10 -31.73
C GLU A 313 -12.93 -56.54 -33.19
N LEU A 314 -13.22 -55.60 -34.09
CA LEU A 314 -13.03 -55.81 -35.54
C LEU A 314 -11.60 -55.41 -35.92
N ILE A 315 -10.75 -56.40 -36.13
CA ILE A 315 -9.33 -56.21 -36.46
C ILE A 315 -9.16 -55.84 -37.94
N GLU A 316 -8.76 -54.60 -38.23
CA GLU A 316 -8.13 -54.23 -39.50
C GLU A 316 -6.68 -53.78 -39.25
N ASN A 317 -5.73 -54.29 -40.05
CA ASN A 317 -4.30 -54.19 -39.77
C ASN A 317 -3.61 -53.07 -40.55
N GLY A 318 -3.06 -52.08 -39.84
CA GLY A 318 -2.06 -51.17 -40.39
C GLY A 318 -1.66 -50.10 -39.39
N PRO A 319 -0.36 -49.85 -39.14
CA PRO A 319 0.09 -48.70 -38.37
C PRO A 319 -0.05 -47.44 -39.23
N VAL A 320 -1.28 -46.95 -39.36
CA VAL A 320 -1.54 -45.59 -39.82
C VAL A 320 -1.18 -44.67 -38.66
N ASP A 321 -0.23 -43.77 -38.87
CA ASP A 321 0.09 -42.70 -37.93
C ASP A 321 -1.02 -41.64 -38.04
N VAL A 322 -2.16 -41.90 -37.38
CA VAL A 322 -3.37 -41.09 -37.54
C VAL A 322 -3.19 -39.78 -36.79
N ALA A 323 -2.90 -38.71 -37.53
CA ALA A 323 -2.86 -37.36 -36.98
C ALA A 323 -4.14 -37.09 -36.14
N PRO A 324 -4.03 -36.63 -34.88
CA PRO A 324 -5.17 -36.55 -33.98
C PRO A 324 -6.32 -35.72 -34.55
N VAL A 325 -7.53 -36.30 -34.58
CA VAL A 325 -8.70 -35.64 -35.15
C VAL A 325 -9.27 -34.63 -34.14
N ILE A 326 -8.86 -33.38 -34.29
CA ILE A 326 -9.40 -32.26 -33.50
C ILE A 326 -10.85 -32.01 -33.90
N ALA A 327 -11.76 -32.08 -32.92
CA ALA A 327 -13.18 -31.83 -33.13
C ALA A 327 -13.48 -30.33 -33.28
N ALA A 328 -14.63 -29.98 -33.86
CA ALA A 328 -15.10 -28.60 -33.81
C ALA A 328 -15.60 -28.27 -32.37
N PRO A 329 -15.19 -27.15 -31.76
CA PRO A 329 -15.75 -26.74 -30.46
C PRO A 329 -17.20 -26.28 -30.61
N SER A 330 -17.97 -26.47 -29.55
CA SER A 330 -19.30 -25.88 -29.40
C SER A 330 -19.20 -24.58 -28.59
N MET A 331 -19.92 -23.54 -28.99
CA MET A 331 -19.96 -22.23 -28.32
C MET A 331 -21.41 -21.72 -28.27
N TRP A 332 -21.81 -21.16 -27.13
CA TRP A 332 -23.14 -20.58 -26.92
C TRP A 332 -23.11 -19.48 -25.84
N THR A 333 -24.23 -18.78 -25.65
CA THR A 333 -24.39 -17.77 -24.58
C THR A 333 -25.60 -18.09 -23.69
N ARG A 334 -25.73 -17.38 -22.56
CA ARG A 334 -26.96 -17.33 -21.76
C ARG A 334 -27.16 -15.99 -21.03
N PRO A 335 -28.41 -15.53 -20.80
CA PRO A 335 -28.69 -14.23 -20.21
C PRO A 335 -28.56 -14.17 -18.67
N GLN A 336 -28.41 -15.29 -17.96
CA GLN A 336 -28.31 -15.33 -16.48
C GLN A 336 -26.92 -14.92 -15.96
N ILE A 337 -26.45 -13.73 -16.36
CA ILE A 337 -25.12 -13.21 -16.04
C ILE A 337 -24.96 -12.76 -14.58
N LYS A 338 -26.04 -12.27 -13.93
CA LYS A 338 -26.01 -11.84 -12.53
C LYS A 338 -25.78 -13.04 -11.60
N ASP A 339 -26.66 -14.04 -11.72
CA ASP A 339 -26.68 -15.27 -10.95
C ASP A 339 -25.36 -16.05 -11.11
N PHE A 340 -24.79 -16.03 -12.32
CA PHE A 340 -23.46 -16.59 -12.59
C PHE A 340 -22.36 -15.84 -11.81
N LYS A 341 -22.25 -14.52 -11.96
CA LYS A 341 -21.25 -13.72 -11.24
C LYS A 341 -21.38 -13.86 -9.72
N GLU A 342 -22.60 -13.88 -9.19
CA GLU A 342 -22.85 -14.09 -7.76
C GLU A 342 -22.43 -15.47 -7.27
N LYS A 343 -22.68 -16.53 -8.05
CA LYS A 343 -22.20 -17.88 -7.73
C LYS A 343 -20.68 -17.99 -7.81
N ILE A 344 -20.05 -17.39 -8.83
CA ILE A 344 -18.60 -17.49 -9.03
C ILE A 344 -17.80 -16.69 -7.99
N ARG A 345 -18.32 -15.54 -7.52
CA ARG A 345 -17.70 -14.76 -6.41
C ARG A 345 -17.51 -15.50 -5.09
N GLN A 346 -18.08 -16.69 -4.94
CA GLN A 346 -17.91 -17.54 -3.76
C GLN A 346 -16.56 -18.27 -3.76
N ASP A 347 -15.89 -18.32 -4.91
CA ASP A 347 -14.53 -18.83 -5.11
C ASP A 347 -13.63 -17.71 -5.64
N ALA A 348 -12.51 -17.46 -4.96
CA ALA A 348 -11.57 -16.40 -5.33
C ALA A 348 -10.74 -16.78 -6.56
N ASP A 349 -10.38 -18.06 -6.71
CA ASP A 349 -9.51 -18.51 -7.81
C ASP A 349 -10.25 -18.52 -9.16
N SER A 350 -11.60 -18.57 -9.12
CA SER A 350 -12.49 -18.40 -10.27
C SER A 350 -12.75 -16.92 -10.66
N VAL A 351 -12.09 -15.94 -10.02
CA VAL A 351 -12.22 -14.49 -10.34
C VAL A 351 -10.84 -13.85 -10.57
N ILE A 352 -10.48 -13.65 -11.83
CA ILE A 352 -9.20 -13.05 -12.23
C ILE A 352 -9.36 -11.59 -12.67
N THR A 353 -8.33 -10.78 -12.42
CA THR A 353 -8.21 -9.44 -13.01
C THR A 353 -7.21 -9.49 -14.16
N VAL A 354 -7.67 -9.17 -15.37
CA VAL A 354 -6.82 -9.00 -16.56
C VAL A 354 -6.58 -7.51 -16.73
N GLY A 355 -5.37 -7.03 -16.48
CA GLY A 355 -5.04 -5.61 -16.57
C GLY A 355 -4.86 -5.11 -18.01
N ARG A 356 -4.47 -3.84 -18.15
CA ARG A 356 -4.53 -3.10 -19.42
C ARG A 356 -3.31 -3.39 -20.29
N GLY A 357 -3.52 -4.04 -21.45
CA GLY A 357 -2.42 -4.54 -22.27
C GLY A 357 -1.94 -5.94 -21.87
N GLU A 358 -2.66 -6.64 -20.99
CA GLU A 358 -2.31 -8.00 -20.55
C GLU A 358 -3.10 -9.06 -21.32
N VAL A 359 -2.54 -10.27 -21.39
CA VAL A 359 -3.23 -11.50 -21.79
C VAL A 359 -3.03 -12.51 -20.66
N VAL A 360 -4.13 -12.96 -20.04
CA VAL A 360 -4.08 -13.98 -19.00
C VAL A 360 -4.45 -15.33 -19.60
N THR A 361 -3.57 -16.32 -19.42
CA THR A 361 -3.77 -17.69 -19.90
C THR A 361 -4.07 -18.60 -18.72
N VAL A 362 -5.29 -19.17 -18.68
CA VAL A 362 -5.63 -20.23 -17.74
C VAL A 362 -5.30 -21.58 -18.38
N ARG A 363 -4.34 -22.29 -17.79
CA ARG A 363 -3.88 -23.62 -18.21
C ARG A 363 -4.71 -24.69 -17.52
N VAL A 364 -5.44 -25.49 -18.29
CA VAL A 364 -6.36 -26.54 -17.81
C VAL A 364 -5.95 -27.91 -18.37
N PRO A 365 -5.24 -28.75 -17.59
CA PRO A 365 -4.84 -30.08 -18.02
C PRO A 365 -6.02 -31.02 -18.32
N THR A 366 -5.85 -31.94 -19.27
CA THR A 366 -6.83 -33.01 -19.53
C THR A 366 -6.86 -34.01 -18.38
N HIS A 367 -8.04 -34.26 -17.79
CA HIS A 367 -8.19 -35.26 -16.73
C HIS A 367 -8.20 -36.68 -17.31
N GLN A 368 -7.59 -37.66 -16.62
CA GLN A 368 -7.49 -39.04 -17.13
C GLN A 368 -8.85 -39.74 -17.32
N GLU A 369 -9.85 -39.35 -16.52
CA GLU A 369 -11.23 -39.84 -16.65
C GLU A 369 -12.12 -38.92 -17.51
N GLY A 370 -11.57 -37.85 -18.07
CA GLY A 370 -12.33 -36.85 -18.84
C GLY A 370 -12.33 -37.14 -20.34
N SER A 371 -13.41 -36.73 -21.02
CA SER A 371 -13.57 -36.79 -22.48
C SER A 371 -13.90 -35.44 -23.12
N TYR A 372 -14.40 -34.48 -22.35
CA TYR A 372 -14.67 -33.10 -22.78
C TYR A 372 -14.19 -32.07 -21.75
N LEU A 373 -13.74 -30.91 -22.23
CA LEU A 373 -13.66 -29.68 -21.43
C LEU A 373 -14.94 -28.86 -21.65
N PHE A 374 -15.46 -28.26 -20.58
CA PHE A 374 -16.46 -27.20 -20.61
C PHE A 374 -15.90 -25.93 -19.96
N TRP A 375 -16.26 -24.77 -20.51
CA TRP A 375 -15.94 -23.46 -19.95
C TRP A 375 -17.14 -22.52 -19.95
N GLU A 376 -17.18 -21.63 -18.97
CA GLU A 376 -18.15 -20.54 -18.84
C GLU A 376 -17.41 -19.28 -18.37
N PHE A 377 -17.71 -18.10 -18.94
CA PHE A 377 -17.10 -16.84 -18.50
C PHE A 377 -17.97 -15.59 -18.72
N ALA A 378 -17.72 -14.57 -17.92
CA ALA A 378 -18.34 -13.25 -18.00
C ALA A 378 -17.41 -12.15 -17.45
N THR A 379 -17.62 -10.91 -17.86
CA THR A 379 -16.89 -9.71 -17.40
C THR A 379 -17.84 -8.67 -16.80
N ASP A 380 -17.34 -7.74 -15.97
CA ASP A 380 -18.26 -6.82 -15.27
C ASP A 380 -18.91 -5.72 -16.13
N HIS A 381 -18.15 -5.06 -17.01
CA HIS A 381 -18.58 -3.78 -17.63
C HIS A 381 -18.22 -3.61 -19.12
N TYR A 382 -17.40 -4.50 -19.68
CA TYR A 382 -16.78 -4.34 -20.99
C TYR A 382 -16.46 -5.71 -21.59
N ASP A 383 -16.36 -5.79 -22.92
CA ASP A 383 -15.91 -6.97 -23.65
C ASP A 383 -14.48 -7.40 -23.29
N ILE A 384 -14.13 -8.66 -23.57
CA ILE A 384 -12.75 -9.17 -23.54
C ILE A 384 -12.49 -10.06 -24.76
N GLY A 385 -11.24 -10.16 -25.21
CA GLY A 385 -10.84 -11.19 -26.17
C GLY A 385 -10.87 -12.56 -25.51
N PHE A 386 -11.45 -13.55 -26.19
CA PHE A 386 -11.43 -14.94 -25.73
C PHE A 386 -11.14 -15.90 -26.88
N GLY A 387 -10.17 -16.78 -26.63
CA GLY A 387 -9.82 -17.92 -27.47
C GLY A 387 -9.28 -19.09 -26.63
N VAL A 388 -9.15 -20.25 -27.27
CA VAL A 388 -8.74 -21.52 -26.65
C VAL A 388 -7.74 -22.20 -27.57
N TYR A 389 -6.61 -22.61 -27.01
CA TYR A 389 -5.61 -23.45 -27.69
C TYR A 389 -5.45 -24.77 -26.95
N PHE A 390 -4.86 -25.78 -27.59
CA PHE A 390 -4.52 -27.06 -26.98
C PHE A 390 -3.02 -27.31 -27.13
N GLU A 391 -2.32 -27.45 -26.00
CA GLU A 391 -0.89 -27.74 -25.92
C GLU A 391 -0.69 -29.24 -25.69
N TRP A 392 -0.01 -29.91 -26.63
CA TRP A 392 0.29 -31.34 -26.56
C TRP A 392 1.41 -31.60 -25.54
N THR A 393 1.08 -32.32 -24.46
CA THR A 393 2.06 -32.66 -23.42
C THR A 393 1.61 -33.87 -22.60
N ASP A 394 2.56 -34.75 -22.26
CA ASP A 394 2.35 -35.88 -21.35
C ASP A 394 2.39 -35.52 -19.85
N SER A 395 2.48 -34.22 -19.53
CA SER A 395 2.62 -33.72 -18.16
C SER A 395 1.49 -34.22 -17.24
N ALA A 396 1.83 -35.11 -16.30
CA ALA A 396 0.88 -35.75 -15.39
C ALA A 396 0.29 -34.83 -14.28
N ASN A 397 0.56 -33.52 -14.33
CA ASN A 397 0.01 -32.57 -13.37
C ASN A 397 -1.43 -32.18 -13.77
N ALA A 398 -2.41 -32.55 -12.95
CA ALA A 398 -3.83 -32.24 -13.17
C ALA A 398 -4.27 -30.86 -12.62
N ALA A 399 -3.37 -30.09 -11.98
CA ALA A 399 -3.71 -28.80 -11.40
C ALA A 399 -3.92 -27.71 -12.47
N VAL A 400 -5.04 -26.98 -12.36
CA VAL A 400 -5.26 -25.74 -13.11
C VAL A 400 -4.28 -24.67 -12.63
N SER A 401 -3.73 -23.87 -13.54
CA SER A 401 -2.83 -22.77 -13.20
C SER A 401 -3.07 -21.53 -14.05
N VAL A 402 -2.94 -20.35 -13.47
CA VAL A 402 -3.16 -19.06 -14.12
C VAL A 402 -1.81 -18.40 -14.40
N HIS A 403 -1.54 -18.06 -15.65
CA HIS A 403 -0.33 -17.35 -16.07
C HIS A 403 -0.72 -15.97 -16.61
N VAL A 404 -0.10 -14.92 -16.09
CA VAL A 404 -0.29 -13.54 -16.55
C VAL A 404 0.87 -13.19 -17.47
N SER A 405 0.57 -12.71 -18.68
CA SER A 405 1.56 -12.15 -19.60
C SER A 405 1.18 -10.69 -19.88
N GLU A 406 2.02 -9.74 -19.49
CA GLU A 406 1.96 -8.40 -20.08
C GLU A 406 2.31 -8.55 -21.58
N SER A 407 1.56 -7.94 -22.50
CA SER A 407 1.68 -8.29 -23.94
C SER A 407 2.88 -7.60 -24.62
N SER A 408 4.10 -8.03 -24.28
CA SER A 408 5.35 -7.66 -24.96
C SER A 408 6.56 -8.59 -24.67
N ASP A 409 6.40 -9.90 -24.84
CA ASP A 409 7.52 -10.83 -25.15
C ASP A 409 8.68 -10.93 -24.13
N ASP A 410 8.40 -10.88 -22.83
CA ASP A 410 9.39 -11.04 -21.73
C ASP A 410 9.91 -12.49 -21.55
N GLU A 411 10.56 -13.06 -22.57
CA GLU A 411 11.19 -14.41 -22.53
C GLU A 411 12.56 -14.51 -23.26
N GLU A 412 13.34 -13.42 -23.39
CA GLU A 412 14.78 -13.56 -23.74
C GLU A 412 15.69 -12.38 -23.27
N ASP A 413 15.75 -12.12 -21.95
CA ASP A 413 16.65 -11.10 -21.35
C ASP A 413 17.76 -11.72 -20.45
N GLU A 414 18.37 -12.83 -20.90
CA GLU A 414 19.60 -13.36 -20.28
C GLU A 414 20.84 -12.63 -20.82
N SER A 415 21.39 -11.74 -19.99
CA SER A 415 22.49 -10.85 -20.37
C SER A 415 23.88 -11.52 -20.37
N GLY A 416 24.32 -12.07 -21.51
CA GLY A 416 25.75 -12.23 -21.76
C GLY A 416 26.20 -13.41 -22.64
N ASP A 417 26.91 -13.06 -23.73
CA ASP A 417 27.56 -13.95 -24.70
C ASP A 417 26.60 -14.80 -25.58
N GLY A 418 26.97 -14.99 -26.84
CA GLY A 418 26.07 -15.51 -27.88
C GLY A 418 26.10 -17.03 -28.00
N PRO A 419 25.03 -17.79 -27.69
CA PRO A 419 24.99 -19.22 -27.94
C PRO A 419 25.04 -19.51 -29.45
N SER A 420 25.78 -20.54 -29.83
CA SER A 420 26.04 -20.87 -31.24
C SER A 420 24.77 -21.35 -31.97
N GLU A 421 24.80 -21.34 -33.31
CA GLU A 421 23.66 -21.75 -34.14
C GLU A 421 23.15 -23.17 -33.83
N GLU A 422 24.04 -24.06 -33.36
CA GLU A 422 23.69 -25.43 -32.93
C GLU A 422 22.83 -25.49 -31.65
N GLU A 423 22.78 -24.43 -30.85
CA GLU A 423 21.92 -24.35 -29.66
C GLU A 423 20.54 -23.78 -29.96
N LYS A 424 20.44 -22.78 -30.86
CA LYS A 424 19.12 -22.32 -31.37
C LYS A 424 18.36 -23.44 -32.05
N ALA A 425 19.06 -24.35 -32.75
CA ALA A 425 18.47 -25.57 -33.32
C ALA A 425 17.87 -26.52 -32.26
N LYS A 426 18.44 -26.57 -31.04
CA LYS A 426 17.94 -27.43 -29.94
C LYS A 426 16.82 -26.78 -29.15
N LYS A 427 16.90 -25.47 -28.86
CA LYS A 427 15.85 -24.71 -28.13
C LYS A 427 14.50 -24.76 -28.86
N ASN A 428 14.51 -24.78 -30.20
CA ASN A 428 13.31 -24.91 -31.02
C ASN A 428 12.73 -26.35 -31.08
N ALA A 429 13.48 -27.38 -30.69
CA ALA A 429 13.01 -28.77 -30.73
C ALA A 429 12.22 -29.19 -29.48
N SER A 430 12.11 -28.32 -28.46
CA SER A 430 11.47 -28.64 -27.17
C SER A 430 10.24 -27.79 -26.82
N LYS A 431 9.79 -26.90 -27.71
CA LYS A 431 8.49 -26.21 -27.53
C LYS A 431 7.37 -27.21 -27.88
N PRO A 432 6.37 -27.43 -26.99
CA PRO A 432 5.27 -28.35 -27.27
C PRO A 432 4.45 -27.86 -28.47
N GLN A 433 3.87 -28.79 -29.22
CA GLN A 433 2.92 -28.45 -30.29
C GLN A 433 1.69 -27.77 -29.68
N VAL A 434 1.21 -26.70 -30.31
CA VAL A 434 0.01 -25.98 -29.90
C VAL A 434 -0.93 -25.81 -31.09
N ASP A 435 -2.15 -26.31 -30.96
CA ASP A 435 -3.22 -26.18 -31.96
C ASP A 435 -4.28 -25.17 -31.52
N GLU A 436 -4.87 -24.44 -32.47
CA GLU A 436 -5.96 -23.50 -32.21
C GLU A 436 -7.32 -24.21 -32.20
N ILE A 437 -8.04 -24.09 -31.08
CA ILE A 437 -9.38 -24.69 -30.91
C ILE A 437 -10.45 -23.62 -31.14
N VAL A 438 -10.33 -22.48 -30.46
CA VAL A 438 -11.21 -21.31 -30.63
C VAL A 438 -10.33 -20.08 -30.92
N PRO A 439 -10.40 -19.47 -32.12
CA PRO A 439 -9.67 -18.24 -32.41
C PRO A 439 -10.03 -17.10 -31.44
N VAL A 440 -9.02 -16.33 -31.05
CA VAL A 440 -9.20 -15.17 -30.15
C VAL A 440 -10.02 -14.09 -30.86
N TYR A 441 -11.24 -13.89 -30.38
CA TYR A 441 -12.11 -12.78 -30.79
C TYR A 441 -12.71 -12.10 -29.57
N ARG A 442 -12.99 -10.80 -29.70
CA ARG A 442 -13.69 -9.99 -28.69
C ARG A 442 -15.11 -10.52 -28.48
N ARG A 443 -15.51 -10.69 -27.22
CA ARG A 443 -16.82 -11.22 -26.80
C ARG A 443 -17.49 -10.26 -25.85
N ASP A 444 -18.77 -9.95 -26.10
CA ASP A 444 -19.60 -9.07 -25.26
C ASP A 444 -20.12 -9.78 -24.00
N CYS A 445 -19.22 -10.52 -23.35
CA CYS A 445 -19.47 -11.31 -22.13
C CYS A 445 -19.73 -10.47 -20.86
N HIS A 446 -19.97 -9.17 -21.05
CA HIS A 446 -20.49 -8.26 -20.04
C HIS A 446 -22.03 -8.11 -20.11
N GLU A 447 -22.64 -8.53 -21.23
CA GLU A 447 -24.08 -8.58 -21.44
C GLU A 447 -24.64 -9.98 -21.13
N GLU A 448 -24.03 -11.03 -21.68
CA GLU A 448 -24.38 -12.44 -21.47
C GLU A 448 -23.20 -13.27 -20.93
N VAL A 449 -23.47 -14.42 -20.32
CA VAL A 449 -22.40 -15.40 -20.02
C VAL A 449 -22.08 -16.15 -21.30
N TYR A 450 -20.82 -16.16 -21.71
CA TYR A 450 -20.34 -17.00 -22.80
C TYR A 450 -19.94 -18.37 -22.26
N ALA A 451 -20.22 -19.42 -23.02
CA ALA A 451 -19.91 -20.79 -22.67
C ALA A 451 -19.51 -21.60 -23.90
N GLY A 452 -18.84 -22.72 -23.67
CA GLY A 452 -18.47 -23.64 -24.73
C GLY A 452 -17.94 -24.97 -24.22
N SER A 453 -17.69 -25.88 -25.15
CA SER A 453 -17.07 -27.16 -24.89
C SER A 453 -16.25 -27.69 -26.07
N HIS A 454 -15.28 -28.55 -25.77
CA HIS A 454 -14.44 -29.23 -26.76
C HIS A 454 -14.13 -30.66 -26.32
N GLN A 455 -14.20 -31.63 -27.23
CA GLN A 455 -13.79 -33.00 -26.99
C GLN A 455 -12.28 -33.06 -26.83
N TYR A 456 -11.76 -33.88 -25.91
CA TYR A 456 -10.31 -34.05 -25.76
C TYR A 456 -9.73 -34.65 -27.06
N PRO A 457 -8.82 -33.96 -27.77
CA PRO A 457 -8.18 -34.52 -28.97
C PRO A 457 -7.08 -35.54 -28.62
N GLY A 458 -6.64 -35.53 -27.36
CA GLY A 458 -5.64 -36.41 -26.77
C GLY A 458 -5.29 -35.94 -25.35
N ARG A 459 -4.10 -36.28 -24.86
CA ARG A 459 -3.57 -35.76 -23.58
C ARG A 459 -2.84 -34.43 -23.81
N GLY A 460 -3.08 -33.45 -22.94
CA GLY A 460 -2.45 -32.14 -23.04
C GLY A 460 -3.02 -31.12 -22.07
N VAL A 461 -2.84 -29.84 -22.39
CA VAL A 461 -3.28 -28.70 -21.59
C VAL A 461 -4.04 -27.71 -22.46
N TYR A 462 -5.29 -27.41 -22.11
CA TYR A 462 -6.03 -26.32 -22.74
C TYR A 462 -5.52 -24.96 -22.24
N LEU A 463 -5.35 -24.02 -23.15
CA LEU A 463 -4.90 -22.66 -22.88
C LEU A 463 -6.07 -21.70 -23.16
N LEU A 464 -6.84 -21.36 -22.12
CA LEU A 464 -7.92 -20.37 -22.21
C LEU A 464 -7.29 -18.99 -22.13
N LYS A 465 -7.25 -18.26 -23.24
CA LYS A 465 -6.65 -16.92 -23.30
C LYS A 465 -7.72 -15.85 -23.14
N PHE A 466 -7.63 -15.10 -22.05
CA PHE A 466 -8.37 -13.87 -21.79
C PHE A 466 -7.51 -12.68 -22.21
N ASP A 467 -7.73 -12.22 -23.44
CA ASP A 467 -6.92 -11.19 -24.10
C ASP A 467 -7.50 -9.79 -23.83
N ASN A 468 -6.70 -8.93 -23.22
CA ASN A 468 -6.99 -7.52 -22.99
C ASN A 468 -5.91 -6.60 -23.59
N SER A 469 -5.08 -7.10 -24.52
CA SER A 469 -3.98 -6.40 -25.19
C SER A 469 -4.43 -5.11 -25.88
N TYR A 470 -5.64 -5.13 -26.44
CA TYR A 470 -6.27 -3.98 -27.11
C TYR A 470 -6.82 -2.91 -26.14
N SER A 471 -6.94 -3.21 -24.85
CA SER A 471 -7.62 -2.32 -23.90
C SER A 471 -6.66 -1.48 -23.09
N LEU A 472 -6.58 -0.23 -23.51
CA LEU A 472 -5.53 0.74 -23.16
C LEU A 472 -5.63 1.25 -21.71
N TRP A 473 -6.86 1.43 -21.22
CA TRP A 473 -7.15 2.15 -19.97
C TRP A 473 -8.17 1.43 -19.06
N ARG A 474 -8.51 0.18 -19.35
CA ARG A 474 -9.52 -0.60 -18.62
C ARG A 474 -9.05 -2.04 -18.41
N SER A 475 -8.64 -2.36 -17.19
CA SER A 475 -8.59 -3.74 -16.70
C SER A 475 -9.98 -4.37 -16.75
N LYS A 476 -10.06 -5.70 -16.80
CA LYS A 476 -11.30 -6.50 -16.77
C LYS A 476 -11.29 -7.43 -15.57
N THR A 477 -12.34 -7.39 -14.76
CA THR A 477 -12.68 -8.50 -13.87
C THR A 477 -13.34 -9.58 -14.71
N VAL A 478 -12.75 -10.78 -14.75
CA VAL A 478 -13.29 -11.96 -15.44
C VAL A 478 -13.72 -12.97 -14.37
N TYR A 479 -14.99 -13.36 -14.43
CA TYR A 479 -15.56 -14.48 -13.68
C TYR A 479 -15.57 -15.67 -14.63
N TYR A 480 -14.94 -16.79 -14.26
CA TYR A 480 -14.89 -17.97 -15.12
C TYR A 480 -15.21 -19.25 -14.33
N ARG A 481 -15.54 -20.33 -15.05
CA ARG A 481 -15.58 -21.69 -14.51
C ARG A 481 -15.12 -22.66 -15.58
N VAL A 482 -14.31 -23.64 -15.21
CA VAL A 482 -13.94 -24.78 -16.05
C VAL A 482 -14.25 -26.08 -15.33
N TYR A 483 -14.64 -27.10 -16.08
CA TYR A 483 -14.91 -28.46 -15.58
C TYR A 483 -14.85 -29.46 -16.72
N TYR A 484 -14.62 -30.73 -16.42
CA TYR A 484 -14.65 -31.82 -17.39
C TYR A 484 -15.89 -32.70 -17.21
N THR A 485 -16.21 -33.50 -18.22
CA THR A 485 -17.17 -34.61 -18.12
C THR A 485 -16.50 -35.91 -18.53
N ARG A 486 -17.06 -37.04 -18.09
CA ARG A 486 -16.80 -38.36 -18.68
C ARG A 486 -17.60 -38.51 -19.97
#